data_AF-A0A973GQX9-F1
#
_entry.id   AF-A0A973GQX9-F1
#
_cell.length_a   1.000
_cell.length_b   1.000
_cell.length_c   1.000
_cell.angle_alpha   90.00
_cell.angle_beta   90.00
_cell.angle_gamma   90.00
#
_symmetry.space_group_name_H-M   'P 1'
#
loop_
_entity.id
_entity.type
_entity.pdbx_description
1 polymer ?
#
loop_
_entity_poly.entity_id
_entity_poly.type
_entity_poly.pdbx_seq_one_letter_code
_entity_poly.pdbx_strand_id
1 'polypeptide(L)' 'AGASLEAGRIGGQLLPGNATGLVTTGSLFLAADTPLGPMYLGYGMGEDDNRTLYFFLGRP' A
#
# COMPACT_ATOMS: atom_id res chain seq x y z
N ALA A 1 2.13 -5.44 14.67
CA ALA A 1 1.12 -4.81 13.78
C ALA A 1 1.42 -3.32 13.68
N GLY A 2 1.07 -2.68 12.57
CA GLY A 2 1.21 -1.24 12.39
C GLY A 2 0.29 -0.73 11.28
N ALA A 3 0.34 0.59 11.07
CA ALA A 3 -0.45 1.28 10.06
C ALA A 3 0.39 2.38 9.39
N SER A 4 0.05 2.74 8.15
CA SER A 4 0.61 3.89 7.45
C SER A 4 -0.49 4.78 6.87
N LEU A 5 -0.17 6.06 6.69
CA LEU A 5 -0.95 7.03 5.95
C LEU A 5 -0.02 7.76 5.00
N GLU A 6 -0.46 7.93 3.75
CA GLU A 6 0.31 8.50 2.67
C GLU A 6 -0.54 9.53 1.92
N ALA A 7 0.11 10.58 1.43
CA ALA A 7 -0.50 11.63 0.62
C ALA A 7 0.48 12.08 -0.47
N GLY A 8 0.03 12.15 -1.71
CA GLY A 8 0.86 12.53 -2.86
C GLY A 8 0.08 13.37 -3.87
N ARG A 9 0.73 14.35 -4.50
CA ARG A 9 0.09 15.21 -5.51
C ARG A 9 0.45 14.73 -6.92
N ILE A 10 -0.56 14.42 -7.73
CA ILE A 10 -0.44 14.00 -9.14
C ILE A 10 -0.86 15.15 -10.05
N GLY A 11 -0.04 15.47 -11.05
CA GLY A 11 -0.35 16.46 -12.09
C GLY A 11 0.36 16.15 -13.40
N GLY A 12 0.01 16.88 -14.46
CA GLY A 12 0.66 16.75 -15.78
C GLY A 12 0.27 15.49 -16.55
N GLN A 13 -0.98 15.00 -16.40
CA GLN A 13 -1.44 13.82 -17.11
C GLN A 13 -1.49 14.08 -18.62
N LEU A 14 -0.87 13.20 -19.41
CA LEU A 14 -0.88 13.24 -20.87
C LEU A 14 -2.23 12.80 -21.46
N LEU A 15 -2.99 11.98 -20.72
CA LEU A 15 -4.28 11.45 -21.13
C LEU A 15 -5.40 11.96 -20.18
N PRO A 16 -6.51 12.46 -20.73
CA PRO A 16 -7.67 12.87 -19.94
C PRO A 16 -8.35 11.68 -19.25
N GLY A 17 -8.95 11.92 -18.08
CA GLY A 17 -9.69 10.91 -17.32
C GLY A 17 -8.90 10.19 -16.22
N ASN A 18 -7.61 10.51 -16.05
CA ASN A 18 -6.79 10.00 -14.96
C ASN A 18 -6.92 10.86 -13.69
N ALA A 19 -6.69 10.26 -12.52
CA ALA A 19 -6.71 10.95 -11.23
C ALA A 19 -5.71 12.13 -11.23
N THR A 20 -6.18 13.30 -10.79
CA THR A 20 -5.40 14.54 -10.69
C THR A 20 -5.55 15.15 -9.31
N GLY A 21 -4.57 15.92 -8.85
CA GLY A 21 -4.65 16.62 -7.57
C GLY A 21 -4.01 15.83 -6.44
N LEU A 22 -4.49 16.05 -5.21
CA LEU A 22 -3.98 15.34 -4.04
C LEU A 22 -4.63 13.96 -3.98
N VAL A 23 -3.81 12.93 -3.82
CA VAL A 23 -4.22 11.55 -3.65
C VAL A 23 -3.79 11.07 -2.27
N THR A 24 -4.63 10.32 -1.57
CA THR A 24 -4.35 9.78 -0.23
C THR A 24 -4.57 8.27 -0.15
N THR A 25 -3.76 7.63 0.67
CA THR A 25 -3.77 6.19 0.89
C THR A 25 -3.50 5.87 2.36
N GLY A 26 -4.05 4.75 2.82
CA GLY A 26 -3.79 4.21 4.15
C GLY A 26 -3.58 2.70 4.08
N SER A 27 -2.77 2.16 4.99
CA SER A 27 -2.54 0.73 5.06
C SER A 27 -2.45 0.21 6.49
N LEU A 28 -2.78 -1.07 6.65
CA LEU A 28 -2.54 -1.85 7.86
C LEU A 28 -1.58 -2.97 7.53
N PHE A 29 -0.68 -3.28 8.46
CA PHE A 29 0.29 -4.36 8.28
C PHE A 29 0.55 -5.19 9.54
N LEU A 30 0.81 -6.46 9.33
CA LEU A 30 1.23 -7.45 10.31
C LEU A 30 2.62 -7.95 9.94
N ALA A 31 3.44 -8.19 10.95
CA ALA A 31 4.75 -8.79 10.82
C ALA A 31 4.93 -9.82 11.93
N ALA A 32 5.52 -10.97 11.60
CA ALA A 32 5.80 -12.02 12.56
C ALA A 32 7.04 -12.81 12.11
N ASP A 33 7.84 -13.23 13.07
CA ASP A 33 8.88 -14.23 12.84
C ASP A 33 8.22 -15.60 12.76
N THR A 34 8.46 -16.33 11.67
CA THR A 34 7.92 -17.68 11.45
C THR A 34 9.07 -18.68 11.28
N PRO A 35 8.83 -19.99 11.45
CA PRO A 35 9.86 -21.01 11.20
C PRO A 35 10.41 -21.00 9.77
N LEU A 36 9.67 -20.45 8.80
CA LEU A 36 10.08 -20.35 7.40
C LEU A 36 10.88 -19.06 7.11
N GLY A 37 10.93 -18.12 8.06
CA GLY A 37 11.54 -16.80 7.93
C GLY A 37 10.61 -15.66 8.39
N PRO A 38 11.08 -14.40 8.38
CA PRO A 38 10.26 -13.23 8.67
C PRO A 38 9.10 -13.10 7.68
N MET A 39 7.87 -12.99 8.18
CA MET A 39 6.65 -12.86 7.38
C MET A 39 6.02 -11.47 7.56
N TYR A 40 5.59 -10.86 6.45
CA TYR A 40 4.91 -9.56 6.44
C TYR A 40 3.65 -9.64 5.57
N LEU A 41 2.55 -9.10 6.07
CA LEU A 41 1.28 -9.00 5.36
C LEU A 41 0.76 -7.57 5.49
N GLY A 42 0.46 -6.93 4.36
CA GLY A 42 -0.07 -5.57 4.31
C GLY A 42 -1.35 -5.50 3.48
N TYR A 43 -2.29 -4.67 3.91
CA TYR A 43 -3.50 -4.34 3.17
C TYR A 43 -3.67 -2.82 3.11
N GLY A 44 -3.70 -2.28 1.90
CA GLY A 44 -3.81 -0.85 1.61
C GLY A 44 -5.14 -0.50 0.96
N MET A 45 -5.66 0.67 1.30
CA MET A 45 -6.83 1.30 0.66
C MET A 45 -6.44 2.71 0.22
N GLY A 46 -6.79 3.07 -1.01
CA GLY A 46 -6.67 4.41 -1.57
C GLY A 46 -8.00 4.91 -2.10
N GLU A 47 -7.95 6.07 -2.75
CA GLU A 47 -9.09 6.63 -3.47
C GLU A 47 -9.47 5.78 -4.69
N ASP A 48 -10.67 6.06 -5.25
CA ASP A 48 -11.20 5.41 -6.45
C ASP A 48 -11.21 3.87 -6.39
N ASP A 49 -11.52 3.33 -5.20
CA ASP A 49 -11.56 1.89 -4.89
C ASP A 49 -10.23 1.16 -5.09
N ASN A 50 -9.11 1.89 -5.12
CA ASN A 50 -7.79 1.30 -5.26
C ASN A 50 -7.42 0.54 -3.97
N ARG A 51 -7.13 -0.75 -4.10
CA ARG A 51 -6.81 -1.64 -2.97
C ARG A 51 -5.57 -2.46 -3.28
N THR A 52 -4.72 -2.63 -2.28
CA THR A 52 -3.47 -3.37 -2.43
C THR A 52 -3.36 -4.43 -1.36
N LEU A 53 -3.00 -5.65 -1.76
CA LEU A 53 -2.60 -6.70 -0.83
C LEU A 53 -1.11 -7.01 -1.08
N TYR A 54 -0.32 -6.93 -0.02
CA TYR A 54 1.11 -7.21 -0.06
C TYR A 54 1.44 -8.37 0.87
N PHE A 55 2.20 -9.35 0.38
CA PHE A 55 2.69 -10.46 1.16
C PHE A 55 4.18 -10.68 0.88
N PHE A 56 4.95 -10.87 1.94
CA PHE A 56 6.36 -11.20 1.87
C PHE A 56 6.69 -12.30 2.88
N LEU A 57 7.48 -13.26 2.43
CA LEU A 57 8.07 -14.30 3.26
C LEU A 57 9.57 -14.35 2.99
N GLY A 58 10.35 -14.02 4.01
CA GLY A 58 11.80 -14.11 3.97
C GLY A 58 12.28 -15.56 3.91
N ARG A 59 13.56 -15.74 3.60
CA ARG A 59 14.25 -17.03 3.74
C ARG A 59 15.03 -17.05 5.05
N PRO A 60 15.30 -18.24 5.62
CA PRO A 60 16.17 -18.39 6.78
C PRO A 60 17.58 -17.86 6.54
#